data_AF-A0A2H4VKW8-F1
#
_entry.id   AF-A0A2H4VKW8-F1
#
_cell.length_a   1.000
_cell.length_b   1.000
_cell.length_c   1.000
_cell.angle_alpha   90.00
_cell.angle_beta   90.00
_cell.angle_gamma   90.00
#
_symmetry.space_group_name_H-M   'P 1'
#
loop_
_entity.id
_entity.type
_entity.pdbx_description
1 polymer ?
#
loop_
_entity_poly.entity_id
_entity_poly.type
_entity_poly.pdbx_seq_one_letter_code
_entity_poly.pdbx_strand_id
1 'polypeptide(L)'
;MFIFLITIVGVYGLFYAAVTTVLMPMDANAFKAELNTLQVPMNNESSIAELEIAAADMERTSALSYVSQKERTEVANSMRMGNTIPLVFINQNMVEYNKSYSNRIWAYDLALRGDISSQIKNITSTHEEISRLNNETEAINQKLYTDFEKGDTKAYAEDLRKVTHNLRQYNIAMENLKTQLQNVINQLEQ
;
A
#
# COMPACT_ATOMS: atom_id res chain seq x y z
N MET A 1 -42.83 -28.26 5.17
CA MET A 1 -42.12 -27.22 5.96
C MET A 1 -40.90 -27.78 6.67
N PHE A 2 -41.01 -28.89 7.42
CA PHE A 2 -39.87 -29.53 8.12
C PHE A 2 -38.71 -29.98 7.22
N ILE A 3 -38.99 -30.58 6.05
CA ILE A 3 -37.94 -31.08 5.13
C ILE A 3 -37.06 -29.94 4.59
N PHE A 4 -37.66 -28.79 4.24
CA PHE A 4 -36.91 -27.61 3.78
C PHE A 4 -35.96 -27.06 4.86
N LEU A 5 -36.39 -27.09 6.12
CA LEU A 5 -35.61 -26.57 7.25
C LEU A 5 -34.38 -27.46 7.52
N ILE A 6 -34.54 -28.77 7.42
CA ILE A 6 -33.43 -29.74 7.55
C ILE A 6 -32.41 -29.59 6.41
N THR A 7 -32.87 -29.39 5.17
CA THR A 7 -31.97 -29.17 4.03
C THR A 7 -31.16 -27.89 4.17
N ILE A 8 -31.78 -26.79 4.63
CA ILE A 8 -31.09 -25.51 4.83
C ILE A 8 -30.03 -25.62 5.93
N VAL A 9 -30.36 -26.26 7.07
CA VAL A 9 -29.42 -26.45 8.17
C VAL A 9 -28.26 -27.37 7.77
N GLY A 10 -28.53 -28.43 6.99
CA GLY A 10 -27.49 -29.35 6.50
C GLY A 10 -26.50 -28.69 5.53
N VAL A 11 -27.00 -27.90 4.57
CA VAL A 11 -26.15 -27.15 3.63
C VAL A 11 -25.32 -26.10 4.37
N TYR A 12 -25.91 -25.41 5.35
CA TYR A 12 -25.19 -24.44 6.17
C TYR A 12 -24.09 -25.09 7.01
N GLY A 13 -24.36 -26.25 7.62
CA GLY A 13 -23.36 -27.00 8.38
C GLY A 13 -22.16 -27.44 7.51
N LEU A 14 -22.40 -27.88 6.28
CA LEU A 14 -21.35 -28.22 5.32
C LEU A 14 -20.54 -26.98 4.90
N PHE A 15 -21.20 -25.85 4.67
CA PHE A 15 -20.52 -24.59 4.36
C PHE A 15 -19.63 -24.13 5.52
N TYR A 16 -20.15 -24.11 6.75
CA TYR A 16 -19.39 -23.76 7.94
C TYR A 16 -18.19 -24.69 8.15
N ALA A 17 -18.37 -26.00 7.95
CA ALA A 17 -17.28 -26.96 8.01
C ALA A 17 -16.23 -26.70 6.93
N ALA A 18 -16.63 -26.40 5.69
CA ALA A 18 -15.70 -26.06 4.62
C ALA A 18 -14.89 -24.77 4.93
N VAL A 19 -15.54 -23.74 5.47
CA VAL A 19 -14.85 -22.51 5.88
C VAL A 19 -13.82 -22.79 6.98
N THR A 20 -14.22 -23.52 8.02
CA THR A 20 -13.35 -23.76 9.17
C THR A 20 -12.22 -24.75 8.92
N THR A 21 -12.44 -25.78 8.09
CA THR A 21 -11.45 -26.85 7.86
C THR A 21 -10.59 -26.66 6.62
N VAL A 22 -11.04 -25.83 5.66
CA VAL A 22 -10.32 -25.62 4.39
C VAL A 22 -9.94 -24.15 4.23
N LEU A 23 -10.91 -23.23 4.28
CA LEU A 23 -10.66 -21.81 3.98
C LEU A 23 -9.77 -21.16 5.04
N MET A 24 -10.06 -21.35 6.32
CA MET A 24 -9.30 -20.73 7.42
C MET A 24 -7.80 -21.10 7.38
N PRO A 25 -7.40 -22.39 7.27
CA PRO A 25 -5.99 -22.75 7.14
C PRO A 25 -5.32 -22.19 5.88
N MET A 26 -6.03 -22.21 4.73
CA MET A 26 -5.51 -21.65 3.48
C MET A 26 -5.25 -20.15 3.59
N ASP A 27 -6.19 -19.41 4.17
CA ASP A 27 -6.09 -17.97 4.34
C ASP A 27 -5.02 -17.61 5.38
N ALA A 28 -4.91 -18.34 6.48
CA ALA A 28 -3.83 -18.15 7.46
C ALA A 28 -2.46 -18.28 6.80
N ASN A 29 -2.25 -19.29 5.97
CA ASN A 29 -1.00 -19.46 5.22
C ASN A 29 -0.75 -18.33 4.23
N ALA A 30 -1.78 -17.87 3.52
CA ALA A 30 -1.67 -16.74 2.61
C ALA A 30 -1.28 -15.44 3.33
N PHE A 31 -1.94 -15.12 4.44
CA PHE A 31 -1.64 -13.93 5.24
C PHE A 31 -0.26 -14.02 5.91
N LYS A 32 0.17 -15.21 6.34
CA LYS A 32 1.55 -15.42 6.82
C LYS A 32 2.58 -15.19 5.72
N ALA A 33 2.32 -15.67 4.51
CA ALA A 33 3.20 -15.44 3.38
C ALA A 33 3.33 -13.94 3.09
N GLU A 34 2.22 -13.21 3.09
CA GLU A 34 2.21 -11.75 2.94
C GLU A 34 2.99 -11.06 4.07
N LEU A 35 2.69 -11.39 5.33
CA LEU A 35 3.37 -10.85 6.50
C LEU A 35 4.89 -11.02 6.43
N ASN A 36 5.37 -12.19 5.97
CA ASN A 36 6.79 -12.49 5.83
C ASN A 36 7.47 -11.68 4.71
N THR A 37 6.71 -11.11 3.77
CA THR A 37 7.24 -10.23 2.73
C THR A 37 7.26 -8.75 3.14
N LEU A 38 6.59 -8.39 4.24
CA LEU A 38 6.56 -7.00 4.68
C LEU A 38 7.89 -6.60 5.30
N GLN A 39 8.50 -5.56 4.72
CA GLN A 39 9.61 -4.85 5.33
C GLN A 39 9.06 -3.62 6.07
N VAL A 40 9.30 -3.54 7.38
CA VAL A 40 8.89 -2.39 8.19
C VAL A 40 10.02 -1.94 9.14
N PRO A 41 10.45 -0.67 9.11
CA PRO A 41 10.01 0.35 8.15
C PRO A 41 10.51 0.03 6.74
N MET A 42 9.69 0.34 5.74
CA MET A 42 10.07 0.20 4.32
C MET A 42 11.10 1.27 3.95
N ASN A 43 10.90 2.49 4.45
CA ASN A 43 11.74 3.65 4.21
C ASN A 43 12.53 4.01 5.46
N ASN A 44 13.85 4.10 5.35
CA ASN A 44 14.70 4.46 6.49
C ASN A 44 14.54 5.95 6.84
N GLU A 45 14.32 6.26 8.12
CA GLU A 45 14.18 7.64 8.61
C GLU A 45 15.43 8.48 8.32
N SER A 46 16.63 7.89 8.31
CA SER A 46 17.84 8.64 7.95
C SER A 46 17.80 9.13 6.50
N SER A 47 17.33 8.30 5.57
CA SER A 47 17.17 8.69 4.16
C SER A 47 16.05 9.72 3.97
N ILE A 48 14.97 9.62 4.76
CA ILE A 48 13.92 10.64 4.78
C ILE A 48 14.48 11.97 5.27
N ALA A 49 15.27 11.97 6.35
CA ALA A 49 15.90 13.18 6.89
C ALA A 49 16.90 13.81 5.90
N GLU A 50 17.65 13.02 5.14
CA GLU A 50 18.53 13.52 4.08
C GLU A 50 17.76 14.30 3.00
N LEU A 51 16.57 13.82 2.61
CA LEU A 51 15.70 14.53 1.66
C LEU A 51 15.17 15.85 2.24
N GLU A 52 14.87 15.90 3.53
CA GLU A 52 14.43 17.14 4.21
C GLU A 52 15.56 18.17 4.31
N ILE A 53 16.78 17.71 4.60
CA ILE A 53 17.99 18.55 4.57
C ILE A 53 18.20 19.09 3.16
N ALA A 54 18.09 18.22 2.13
CA ALA A 54 18.21 18.64 0.74
C ALA A 54 17.15 19.69 0.35
N ALA A 55 15.90 19.52 0.79
CA ALA A 55 14.84 20.50 0.56
C ALA A 55 15.18 21.86 1.22
N ALA A 56 15.64 21.85 2.47
CA ALA A 56 16.01 23.06 3.19
C ALA A 56 17.21 23.78 2.56
N ASP A 57 18.24 23.03 2.16
CA ASP A 57 19.42 23.59 1.51
C ASP A 57 19.10 24.14 0.11
N MET A 58 18.24 23.46 -0.64
CA MET A 58 17.78 23.93 -1.94
C MET A 58 17.13 25.30 -1.80
N GLU A 59 16.16 25.45 -0.90
CA GLU A 59 15.45 26.71 -0.65
C GLU A 59 16.39 27.83 -0.19
N ARG A 60 17.37 27.52 0.68
CA ARG A 60 18.33 28.50 1.19
C ARG A 60 19.30 29.00 0.13
N THR A 61 19.76 28.12 -0.75
CA THR A 61 20.88 28.41 -1.66
C THR A 61 20.43 28.81 -3.06
N SER A 62 19.17 28.54 -3.44
CA SER A 62 18.74 28.65 -4.84
C SER A 62 19.65 27.85 -5.79
N ALA A 63 20.12 26.67 -5.34
CA ALA A 63 21.18 25.92 -6.02
C ALA A 63 20.90 25.66 -7.51
N LEU A 64 19.63 25.44 -7.89
CA LEU A 64 19.27 25.20 -9.29
C LEU A 64 19.56 26.39 -10.21
N SER A 65 19.61 27.62 -9.66
CA SER A 65 19.94 28.82 -10.43
C SER A 65 21.39 28.85 -10.94
N TYR A 66 22.29 28.10 -10.30
CA TYR A 66 23.70 27.99 -10.69
C TYR A 66 23.97 26.85 -11.69
N VAL A 67 22.98 26.01 -11.97
CA VAL A 67 23.07 24.93 -12.96
C VAL A 67 22.52 25.44 -14.29
N SER A 68 23.12 25.08 -15.42
CA SER A 68 22.57 25.52 -16.72
C SER A 68 21.24 24.81 -17.04
N GLN A 69 20.38 25.45 -17.83
CA GLN A 69 19.11 24.82 -18.29
C GLN A 69 19.35 23.46 -18.98
N LYS A 70 20.44 23.36 -19.76
CA LYS A 70 20.81 22.13 -20.47
C LYS A 70 21.10 21.00 -19.49
N GLU A 71 21.96 21.23 -18.51
CA GLU A 71 22.30 20.25 -17.48
C GLU A 71 21.07 19.86 -16.65
N ARG A 72 20.22 20.83 -16.29
CA ARG A 72 18.97 20.53 -15.56
C ARG A 72 18.04 19.62 -16.35
N THR A 73 17.93 19.85 -17.66
CA THR A 73 17.11 19.04 -18.56
C THR A 73 17.64 17.62 -18.69
N GLU A 74 18.96 17.45 -18.84
CA GLU A 74 19.61 16.13 -18.93
C GLU A 74 19.40 15.30 -17.66
N VAL A 75 19.55 15.92 -16.49
CA VAL A 75 19.33 15.27 -15.20
C VAL A 75 17.84 14.93 -14.99
N ALA A 76 16.92 15.86 -15.26
CA ALA A 76 15.48 15.60 -15.15
C ALA A 76 15.02 14.44 -16.04
N ASN A 77 15.55 14.34 -17.26
CA ASN A 77 15.27 13.21 -18.15
C ASN A 77 15.82 11.90 -17.61
N SER A 78 17.00 11.92 -17.00
CA SER A 78 17.58 10.74 -16.34
C SER A 78 16.73 10.29 -15.16
N MET A 79 16.22 11.22 -14.36
CA MET A 79 15.31 10.94 -13.24
C MET A 79 14.00 10.29 -13.70
N ARG A 80 13.41 10.79 -14.81
CA ARG A 80 12.18 10.20 -15.40
C ARG A 80 12.40 8.77 -15.89
N MET A 81 13.54 8.48 -16.52
CA MET A 81 13.85 7.15 -17.02
C MET A 81 14.17 6.13 -15.90
N GLY A 82 14.69 6.60 -14.77
CA GLY A 82 15.14 5.75 -13.67
C GLY A 82 14.03 5.21 -12.74
N ASN A 83 12.85 5.84 -12.69
CA ASN A 83 11.95 5.67 -11.53
C ASN A 83 10.49 5.28 -11.80
N THR A 84 10.03 5.11 -13.03
CA THR A 84 8.58 4.86 -13.25
C THR A 84 8.24 3.38 -13.40
N ILE A 85 7.73 2.75 -12.33
CA ILE A 85 6.76 1.67 -12.50
C ILE A 85 5.47 2.33 -13.01
N PRO A 86 4.93 1.96 -14.19
CA PRO A 86 3.75 2.62 -14.71
C PRO A 86 2.56 2.50 -13.74
N LEU A 87 1.91 3.63 -13.42
CA LEU A 87 0.71 3.69 -12.56
C LEU A 87 -0.39 2.67 -12.96
N VAL A 88 -0.50 2.40 -14.26
CA VAL A 88 -1.45 1.42 -14.83
C VAL A 88 -1.18 0.00 -14.30
N PHE A 89 0.08 -0.37 -14.10
CA PHE A 89 0.48 -1.69 -13.59
C PHE A 89 0.08 -1.87 -12.13
N ILE A 90 0.21 -0.83 -11.30
CA ILE A 90 -0.19 -0.86 -9.87
C ILE A 90 -1.71 -1.03 -9.77
N ASN A 91 -2.48 -0.23 -10.53
CA ASN A 91 -3.94 -0.25 -10.45
C ASN A 91 -4.56 -1.58 -10.94
N GLN A 92 -4.00 -2.23 -11.96
CA GLN A 92 -4.54 -3.51 -12.45
C GLN A 92 -4.41 -4.63 -11.42
N ASN A 93 -3.27 -4.73 -10.75
CA ASN A 93 -3.05 -5.73 -9.71
C ASN A 93 -3.98 -5.51 -8.50
N MET A 94 -4.31 -4.25 -8.18
CA MET A 94 -5.23 -3.92 -7.08
C MET A 94 -6.67 -4.37 -7.34
N VAL A 95 -7.14 -4.38 -8.60
CA VAL A 95 -8.51 -4.84 -8.92
C VAL A 95 -8.68 -6.34 -8.67
N GLU A 96 -7.72 -7.15 -9.13
CA GLU A 96 -7.74 -8.60 -8.89
C GLU A 96 -7.57 -8.91 -7.40
N TYR A 97 -6.68 -8.17 -6.74
CA TYR A 97 -6.46 -8.25 -5.30
C TYR A 97 -7.75 -7.96 -4.51
N ASN A 98 -8.44 -6.86 -4.79
CA ASN A 98 -9.69 -6.48 -4.12
C ASN A 98 -10.83 -7.49 -4.34
N LYS A 99 -10.90 -8.10 -5.53
CA LYS A 99 -11.90 -9.14 -5.81
C LYS A 99 -11.67 -10.41 -4.98
N SER A 100 -10.41 -10.82 -4.81
CA SER A 100 -10.05 -11.97 -3.98
C SER A 100 -10.46 -11.74 -2.52
N TYR A 101 -10.15 -10.56 -1.97
CA TYR A 101 -10.52 -10.18 -0.60
C TYR A 101 -12.04 -10.08 -0.38
N SER A 102 -12.77 -9.56 -1.38
CA SER A 102 -14.24 -9.45 -1.32
C SER A 102 -14.92 -10.83 -1.17
N ASN A 103 -14.40 -11.85 -1.87
CA ASN A 103 -14.92 -13.22 -1.74
C ASN A 103 -14.65 -13.81 -0.35
N ARG A 104 -13.45 -13.54 0.22
CA ARG A 104 -13.09 -13.99 1.58
C ARG A 104 -14.00 -13.35 2.62
N ILE A 105 -14.17 -12.03 2.55
CA ILE A 105 -15.08 -11.26 3.41
C ILE A 105 -16.48 -11.88 3.43
N TRP A 106 -17.04 -12.14 2.24
CA TRP A 106 -18.37 -12.72 2.12
C TRP A 106 -18.44 -14.13 2.72
N ALA A 107 -17.42 -14.95 2.50
CA ALA A 107 -17.37 -16.30 3.07
C ALA A 107 -17.34 -16.28 4.61
N TYR A 108 -16.57 -15.38 5.22
CA TYR A 108 -16.51 -15.24 6.68
C TYR A 108 -17.78 -14.61 7.26
N ASP A 109 -18.39 -13.63 6.59
CA ASP A 109 -19.69 -13.08 6.98
C ASP A 109 -20.76 -14.19 7.01
N LEU A 110 -20.80 -15.06 5.97
CA LEU A 110 -21.71 -16.19 5.92
C LEU A 110 -21.42 -17.28 6.96
N ALA A 111 -20.17 -17.47 7.34
CA ALA A 111 -19.79 -18.43 8.38
C ALA A 111 -19.97 -17.87 9.81
N LEU A 112 -20.59 -16.69 9.96
CA LEU A 112 -20.76 -15.98 11.23
C LEU A 112 -19.42 -15.63 11.92
N ARG A 113 -18.37 -15.44 11.12
CA ARG A 113 -17.04 -14.98 11.54
C ARG A 113 -16.83 -13.51 11.16
N GLY A 114 -17.76 -12.67 11.62
CA GLY A 114 -17.79 -11.23 11.30
C GLY A 114 -16.56 -10.46 11.81
N ASP A 115 -15.90 -10.97 12.85
CA ASP A 115 -14.64 -10.47 13.37
C ASP A 115 -13.49 -10.64 12.36
N ILE A 116 -13.36 -11.83 11.77
CA ILE A 116 -12.38 -12.11 10.71
C ILE A 116 -12.69 -11.28 9.46
N SER A 117 -13.96 -11.26 9.04
CA SER A 117 -14.42 -10.42 7.93
C SER A 117 -14.06 -8.95 8.12
N SER A 118 -14.25 -8.41 9.32
CA SER A 118 -13.90 -7.03 9.64
C SER A 118 -12.38 -6.79 9.57
N GLN A 119 -11.56 -7.74 10.03
CA GLN A 119 -10.10 -7.59 9.90
C GLN A 119 -9.65 -7.63 8.44
N ILE A 120 -10.24 -8.51 7.63
CA ILE A 120 -9.93 -8.59 6.20
C ILE A 120 -10.33 -7.28 5.49
N LYS A 121 -11.47 -6.66 5.84
CA LYS A 121 -11.85 -5.32 5.34
C LYS A 121 -10.82 -4.25 5.68
N ASN A 122 -10.30 -4.26 6.91
CA ASN A 122 -9.25 -3.33 7.33
C ASN A 122 -7.96 -3.53 6.53
N ILE A 123 -7.55 -4.79 6.30
CA ILE A 123 -6.39 -5.13 5.48
C ILE A 123 -6.56 -4.59 4.05
N THR A 124 -7.73 -4.78 3.44
CA THR A 124 -8.01 -4.23 2.10
C THR A 124 -7.92 -2.71 2.08
N SER A 125 -8.51 -2.03 3.07
CA SER A 125 -8.43 -0.57 3.17
C SER A 125 -6.99 -0.06 3.32
N THR A 126 -6.15 -0.76 4.09
CA THR A 126 -4.74 -0.40 4.24
C THR A 126 -3.95 -0.61 2.93
N HIS A 127 -4.27 -1.66 2.15
CA HIS A 127 -3.67 -1.84 0.82
C HIS A 127 -4.06 -0.72 -0.16
N GLU A 128 -5.33 -0.29 -0.13
CA GLU A 128 -5.80 0.84 -0.95
C GLU A 128 -5.06 2.13 -0.58
N GLU A 129 -4.83 2.37 0.70
CA GLU A 129 -4.05 3.50 1.18
C GLU A 129 -2.58 3.45 0.72
N ILE A 130 -1.94 2.27 0.80
CA ILE A 130 -0.58 2.05 0.28
C ILE A 130 -0.52 2.34 -1.23
N SER A 131 -1.51 1.87 -1.99
CA SER A 131 -1.59 2.12 -3.43
C SER A 131 -1.81 3.59 -3.75
N ARG A 132 -2.69 4.27 -3.00
CA ARG A 132 -2.92 5.72 -3.11
C ARG A 132 -1.61 6.50 -2.86
N LEU A 133 -0.89 6.18 -1.80
CA LEU A 133 0.39 6.81 -1.45
C LEU A 133 1.45 6.60 -2.53
N ASN A 134 1.53 5.40 -3.13
CA ASN A 134 2.43 5.12 -4.26
C ASN A 134 2.09 5.99 -5.47
N ASN A 135 0.80 6.05 -5.84
CA ASN A 135 0.34 6.83 -6.98
C ASN A 135 0.57 8.34 -6.76
N GLU A 136 0.36 8.84 -5.55
CA GLU A 136 0.61 10.24 -5.20
C GLU A 136 2.09 10.57 -5.19
N THR A 137 2.93 9.69 -4.63
CA THR A 137 4.39 9.89 -4.61
C THR A 137 4.95 9.93 -6.03
N GLU A 138 4.47 9.06 -6.92
CA GLU A 138 4.85 9.09 -8.33
C GLU A 138 4.41 10.39 -9.01
N ALA A 139 3.19 10.86 -8.75
CA ALA A 139 2.72 12.14 -9.29
C ALA A 139 3.56 13.33 -8.76
N ILE A 140 3.99 13.29 -7.50
CA ILE A 140 4.90 14.29 -6.92
C ILE A 140 6.29 14.20 -7.56
N ASN A 141 6.82 13.00 -7.77
CA ASN A 141 8.11 12.80 -8.45
C ASN A 141 8.11 13.43 -9.85
N GLN A 142 7.04 13.27 -10.63
CA GLN A 142 6.93 13.90 -11.94
C GLN A 142 6.94 15.44 -11.87
N LYS A 143 6.32 16.02 -10.85
CA LYS A 143 6.38 17.48 -10.59
C LYS A 143 7.79 17.90 -10.18
N LEU A 144 8.39 17.18 -9.23
CA LEU A 144 9.76 17.39 -8.78
C LEU A 144 10.75 17.40 -9.96
N TYR A 145 10.65 16.47 -10.91
CA TYR A 145 11.51 16.47 -12.11
C TYR A 145 11.27 17.67 -13.01
N THR A 146 10.00 18.09 -13.14
CA THR A 146 9.61 19.25 -13.94
C THR A 146 10.09 20.56 -13.32
N ASP A 147 10.01 20.68 -11.99
CA ASP A 147 10.46 21.87 -11.27
C ASP A 147 11.99 21.94 -11.21
N PHE A 148 12.65 20.79 -11.13
CA PHE A 148 14.10 20.68 -11.34
C PHE A 148 14.49 21.20 -12.73
N GLU A 149 13.85 20.71 -13.78
CA GLU A 149 14.12 21.12 -15.16
C GLU A 149 13.96 22.64 -15.35
N LYS A 150 12.90 23.23 -14.79
CA LYS A 150 12.63 24.68 -14.85
C LYS A 150 13.57 25.50 -13.97
N GLY A 151 14.30 24.87 -13.05
CA GLY A 151 15.12 25.55 -12.05
C GLY A 151 14.31 26.21 -10.93
N ASP A 152 13.04 25.82 -10.75
CA ASP A 152 12.19 26.32 -9.67
C ASP A 152 12.58 25.66 -8.35
N THR A 153 13.56 26.29 -7.69
CA THR A 153 14.14 25.82 -6.43
C THR A 153 13.08 25.69 -5.33
N LYS A 154 12.13 26.62 -5.25
CA LYS A 154 11.13 26.64 -4.17
C LYS A 154 10.12 25.52 -4.37
N ALA A 155 9.60 25.37 -5.59
CA ALA A 155 8.67 24.30 -5.90
C ALA A 155 9.33 22.92 -5.76
N TYR A 156 10.57 22.77 -6.21
CA TYR A 156 11.35 21.54 -6.02
C TYR A 156 11.53 21.17 -4.54
N ALA A 157 11.87 22.14 -3.68
CA ALA A 157 12.01 21.92 -2.25
C ALA A 157 10.67 21.56 -1.58
N GLU A 158 9.57 22.19 -2.00
CA GLU A 158 8.23 21.86 -1.52
C GLU A 158 7.83 20.43 -1.91
N ASP A 159 8.09 20.02 -3.15
CA ASP A 159 7.78 18.68 -3.62
C ASP A 159 8.62 17.60 -2.93
N LEU A 160 9.90 17.86 -2.63
CA LEU A 160 10.71 16.97 -1.78
C LEU A 160 10.06 16.75 -0.41
N ARG A 161 9.53 17.80 0.24
CA ARG A 161 8.85 17.68 1.54
C ARG A 161 7.55 16.88 1.44
N LYS A 162 6.84 16.96 0.31
CA LYS A 162 5.66 16.12 0.06
C LYS A 162 6.06 14.65 -0.12
N VAL A 163 7.17 14.38 -0.82
CA VAL A 163 7.73 13.01 -0.91
C VAL A 163 8.05 12.48 0.48
N THR A 164 8.80 13.22 1.30
CA THR A 164 9.18 12.76 2.65
C THR A 164 7.96 12.52 3.55
N HIS A 165 6.95 13.38 3.46
CA HIS A 165 5.67 13.15 4.14
C HIS A 165 5.03 11.82 3.72
N ASN A 166 4.92 11.55 2.41
CA ASN A 166 4.34 10.31 1.90
C ASN A 166 5.15 9.07 2.30
N LEU A 167 6.49 9.14 2.30
CA LEU A 167 7.34 8.03 2.75
C LEU A 167 7.10 7.67 4.21
N ARG A 168 6.85 8.66 5.09
CA ARG A 168 6.46 8.41 6.49
C ARG A 168 5.05 7.82 6.61
N GLN A 169 4.09 8.33 5.83
CA GLN A 169 2.74 7.74 5.80
C GLN A 169 2.78 6.29 5.32
N TYR A 170 3.65 5.98 4.35
CA TYR A 170 3.87 4.61 3.87
C TYR A 170 4.37 3.69 4.99
N ASN A 171 5.35 4.14 5.79
CA ASN A 171 5.84 3.39 6.95
C ASN A 171 4.71 3.12 7.97
N ILE A 172 3.86 4.12 8.25
CA ILE A 172 2.71 3.98 9.15
C ILE A 172 1.72 2.96 8.60
N ALA A 173 1.36 3.06 7.32
CA ALA A 173 0.44 2.13 6.67
C ALA A 173 0.98 0.69 6.69
N MET A 174 2.29 0.50 6.46
CA MET A 174 2.95 -0.81 6.52
C MET A 174 2.95 -1.42 7.93
N GLU A 175 3.19 -0.63 8.98
CA GLU A 175 3.12 -1.12 10.36
C GLU A 175 1.68 -1.47 10.76
N ASN A 176 0.70 -0.69 10.30
CA ASN A 176 -0.72 -0.99 10.46
C ASN A 176 -1.08 -2.31 9.76
N LEU A 177 -0.65 -2.49 8.51
CA LEU A 177 -0.89 -3.71 7.73
C LEU A 177 -0.30 -4.94 8.44
N LYS A 178 0.97 -4.85 8.88
CA LYS A 178 1.63 -5.90 9.66
C LYS A 178 0.84 -6.28 10.90
N THR A 179 0.36 -5.30 11.65
CA THR A 179 -0.47 -5.52 12.85
C THR A 179 -1.79 -6.20 12.50
N GLN A 180 -2.48 -5.74 11.46
CA GLN A 180 -3.75 -6.31 11.00
C GLN A 180 -3.58 -7.75 10.50
N LEU A 181 -2.51 -8.04 9.75
CA LEU A 181 -2.16 -9.38 9.30
C LEU A 181 -1.90 -10.32 10.48
N GLN A 182 -1.09 -9.89 11.46
CA GLN A 182 -0.84 -10.70 12.65
C GLN A 182 -2.14 -11.02 13.40
N ASN A 183 -3.03 -10.03 13.53
CA ASN A 183 -4.32 -10.21 14.21
C ASN A 183 -5.22 -11.20 13.47
N VAL A 184 -5.37 -11.08 12.14
CA VAL A 184 -6.23 -11.99 11.38
C VAL A 184 -5.65 -13.41 11.36
N ILE A 185 -4.31 -13.56 11.27
CA ILE A 185 -3.66 -14.88 11.38
C ILE A 185 -3.99 -15.53 12.72
N ASN A 186 -3.85 -14.79 13.82
CA ASN A 186 -4.15 -15.31 15.15
C ASN A 186 -5.63 -15.74 15.30
N GLN A 187 -6.57 -15.06 14.62
CA GLN A 187 -7.98 -15.45 14.62
C GLN A 187 -8.27 -16.68 13.76
N LEU A 188 -7.54 -16.84 12.65
CA LEU A 188 -7.71 -17.97 11.73
C LEU A 188 -7.14 -19.29 12.28
N GLU A 189 -6.24 -19.20 13.26
CA GLU A 189 -5.61 -20.36 13.91
C GLU A 189 -6.31 -20.84 15.19
N GLN A 190 -7.38 -20.15 15.61
CA GLN A 190 -8.21 -20.49 16.79
C GLN A 190 -9.45 -21.29 16.40
#